data_AF-A0A530H895-F1
#
_entry.id   AF-A0A530H895-F1
#
_cell.length_a   1.000
_cell.length_b   1.000
_cell.length_c   1.000
_cell.angle_alpha   90.00
_cell.angle_beta   90.00
_cell.angle_gamma   90.00
#
_symmetry.space_group_name_H-M   'P 1'
#
loop_
_entity.id
_entity.type
_entity.pdbx_description
1 polymer ?
#
loop_
_entity_poly.entity_id
_entity_poly.type
_entity_poly.pdbx_seq_one_letter_code
_entity_poly.pdbx_strand_id
1 'polypeptide(L)'
;MSDYSKIHSLIAVSNDPAKLRTWIENARKGGQVEIKAAAFRRLIAILPKEAPGTVEYDLWQTIHAFEHVLSEERGKTTRLSRTRQKVARVGEVETLRDWAISSKSTEGFNMLIERNMPELTGEAIVLRHAEKFEADVVVAARRRLEEAGVDIDGLMAAPGAASLSS
;
A
#
# COMPACT_ATOMS: atom_id res chain seq x y z
N MET A 1 -12.48 2.84 26.67
CA MET A 1 -12.50 2.86 25.20
C MET A 1 -13.16 4.16 24.76
N SER A 2 -12.42 5.06 24.11
CA SER A 2 -13.01 6.27 23.54
C SER A 2 -13.89 5.85 22.35
N ASP A 3 -15.14 6.27 22.31
CA ASP A 3 -16.05 5.98 21.20
C ASP A 3 -15.64 6.81 19.98
N TYR A 4 -14.74 6.24 19.19
CA TYR A 4 -14.27 6.82 17.94
C TYR A 4 -15.19 6.45 16.75
N SER A 5 -16.39 5.91 16.99
CA SER A 5 -17.31 5.48 15.92
C SER A 5 -17.61 6.60 14.91
N LYS A 6 -17.85 7.81 15.41
CA LYS A 6 -18.11 8.98 14.56
C LYS A 6 -16.92 9.34 13.67
N ILE A 7 -15.70 9.31 14.20
CA ILE A 7 -14.52 9.67 13.39
C ILE A 7 -14.17 8.58 12.38
N HIS A 8 -14.34 7.30 12.73
CA HIS A 8 -14.20 6.20 11.78
C HIS A 8 -15.20 6.31 10.63
N SER A 9 -16.46 6.64 10.92
CA SER A 9 -17.49 6.88 9.91
C SER A 9 -17.13 8.03 8.98
N LEU A 10 -16.61 9.14 9.54
CA LEU A 10 -16.16 10.29 8.74
C LEU A 10 -14.95 9.97 7.87
N ILE A 11 -14.01 9.17 8.37
CA ILE A 11 -12.85 8.72 7.61
C ILE A 11 -13.30 7.84 6.43
N ALA A 12 -14.18 6.86 6.67
CA ALA A 12 -14.60 5.88 5.68
C ALA A 12 -15.16 6.53 4.40
N VAL A 13 -15.86 7.66 4.53
CA VAL A 13 -16.49 8.36 3.40
C VAL A 13 -15.70 9.57 2.88
N SER A 14 -14.56 9.90 3.50
CA SER A 14 -13.80 11.11 3.13
C SER A 14 -13.11 10.95 1.78
N ASN A 15 -13.30 11.94 0.90
CA ASN A 15 -12.60 12.08 -0.38
C ASN A 15 -11.65 13.28 -0.40
N ASP A 16 -11.34 13.84 0.77
CA ASP A 16 -10.43 14.98 0.92
C ASP A 16 -9.06 14.50 1.46
N PRO A 17 -8.02 14.45 0.60
CA PRO A 17 -6.69 14.04 1.02
C PRO A 17 -6.07 14.96 2.08
N ALA A 18 -6.36 16.26 2.05
CA ALA A 18 -5.81 17.20 3.02
C ALA A 18 -6.41 16.91 4.41
N LYS A 19 -7.73 16.70 4.48
CA LYS A 19 -8.42 16.33 5.72
C LYS A 19 -7.92 14.99 6.28
N LEU A 20 -7.71 14.00 5.42
CA LEU A 20 -7.16 12.70 5.82
C LEU A 20 -5.75 12.84 6.40
N ARG A 21 -4.88 13.65 5.78
CA ARG A 21 -3.54 13.96 6.32
C ARG A 21 -3.61 14.66 7.68
N THR A 22 -4.55 15.58 7.88
CA THR A 22 -4.78 16.22 9.18
C THR A 22 -5.20 15.19 10.25
N TRP A 23 -6.09 14.26 9.92
CA TRP A 23 -6.47 13.20 10.85
C TRP A 23 -5.31 12.26 11.19
N ILE A 24 -4.50 11.88 10.21
CA ILE A 24 -3.29 11.08 10.45
C ILE A 24 -2.35 11.79 11.44
N GLU A 25 -2.06 13.07 11.20
CA GLU A 25 -1.14 13.82 12.05
C GLU A 25 -1.68 14.04 13.48
N ASN A 26 -2.96 14.37 13.61
CA ASN A 26 -3.60 14.54 14.91
C ASN A 26 -3.67 13.21 15.68
N ALA A 27 -4.04 12.12 15.00
CA ALA A 27 -4.09 10.79 15.59
C ALA A 27 -2.69 10.34 16.04
N ARG A 28 -1.65 10.64 15.27
CA ARG A 28 -0.24 10.39 15.63
C ARG A 28 0.13 11.14 16.92
N LYS A 29 -0.14 12.44 17.01
CA LYS A 29 0.12 13.25 18.22
C LYS A 29 -0.65 12.76 19.44
N GLY A 30 -1.87 12.26 19.23
CA GLY A 30 -2.75 11.78 20.28
C GLY A 30 -2.61 10.29 20.63
N GLY A 31 -1.67 9.55 20.03
CA GLY A 31 -1.49 8.10 20.27
C GLY A 31 -2.65 7.23 19.77
N GLN A 32 -3.48 7.73 18.84
CA GLN A 32 -4.68 7.07 18.35
C GLN A 32 -4.37 6.18 17.13
N VAL A 33 -3.76 5.03 17.39
CA VAL A 33 -3.23 4.11 16.35
C VAL A 33 -4.31 3.71 15.33
N GLU A 34 -5.51 3.34 15.79
CA GLU A 34 -6.60 2.90 14.90
C GLU A 34 -7.12 4.00 13.97
N ILE A 35 -7.23 5.23 14.46
CA ILE A 35 -7.65 6.39 13.65
C ILE A 35 -6.58 6.70 12.62
N LYS A 36 -5.31 6.68 13.03
CA LYS A 36 -4.17 6.88 12.12
C LYS A 36 -4.21 5.85 11.00
N ALA A 37 -4.36 4.57 11.34
CA ALA A 37 -4.40 3.47 10.38
C ALA A 37 -5.62 3.59 9.44
N ALA A 38 -6.81 3.88 9.95
CA ALA A 38 -8.00 4.07 9.12
C ALA A 38 -7.87 5.25 8.14
N ALA A 39 -7.38 6.41 8.63
CA ALA A 39 -7.20 7.59 7.78
C ALA A 39 -6.11 7.37 6.73
N PHE A 40 -5.02 6.68 7.09
CA PHE A 40 -3.97 6.29 6.15
C PHE A 40 -4.48 5.36 5.06
N ARG A 41 -5.20 4.28 5.42
CA ARG A 41 -5.80 3.36 4.44
C ARG A 41 -6.75 4.08 3.49
N ARG A 42 -7.62 4.96 4.01
CA ARG A 42 -8.50 5.76 3.15
C ARG A 42 -7.70 6.70 2.24
N LEU A 43 -6.68 7.38 2.77
CA LEU A 43 -5.83 8.28 1.98
C LEU A 43 -5.23 7.57 0.78
N ILE A 44 -4.58 6.43 0.99
CA ILE A 44 -3.95 5.70 -0.12
C ILE A 44 -4.97 5.07 -1.06
N ALA A 45 -6.22 4.85 -0.64
CA ALA A 45 -7.30 4.37 -1.51
C ALA A 45 -7.91 5.45 -2.42
N ILE A 46 -7.86 6.73 -2.04
CA ILE A 46 -8.46 7.81 -2.85
C ILE A 46 -7.45 8.58 -3.72
N LEU A 47 -6.14 8.33 -3.53
CA LEU A 47 -5.08 9.03 -4.25
C LEU A 47 -4.83 8.50 -5.68
N PRO A 48 -4.88 7.17 -5.94
CA PRO A 48 -4.82 6.66 -7.31
C PRO A 48 -5.95 7.24 -8.17
N LYS A 49 -5.66 7.44 -9.45
CA LYS A 49 -6.66 7.85 -10.46
C LYS A 49 -7.27 6.65 -11.17
N GLU A 50 -6.60 5.52 -11.06
CA GLU A 50 -6.89 4.24 -11.68
C GLU A 50 -8.09 3.56 -10.99
N ALA A 51 -8.71 2.60 -11.65
CA ALA A 51 -9.92 1.95 -11.14
C ALA A 51 -9.57 0.96 -10.00
N PRO A 52 -10.28 0.98 -8.86
CA PRO A 52 -10.11 -0.02 -7.82
C PRO A 52 -10.21 -1.45 -8.34
N GLY A 53 -9.35 -2.34 -7.84
CA GLY A 53 -9.27 -3.74 -8.28
C GLY A 53 -8.41 -3.97 -9.53
N THR A 54 -7.67 -2.96 -9.98
CA THR A 54 -6.67 -3.10 -11.06
C THR A 54 -5.25 -3.15 -10.50
N VAL A 55 -4.31 -3.72 -11.27
CA VAL A 55 -2.87 -3.73 -10.93
C VAL A 55 -2.34 -2.31 -10.76
N GLU A 56 -2.78 -1.41 -11.63
CA GLU A 56 -2.34 -0.04 -11.68
C GLU A 56 -2.80 0.72 -10.43
N TYR A 57 -4.06 0.56 -10.04
CA TYR A 57 -4.59 1.14 -8.80
C TYR A 57 -3.76 0.68 -7.60
N ASP A 58 -3.55 -0.61 -7.44
CA ASP A 58 -2.78 -1.19 -6.33
C ASP A 58 -1.33 -0.65 -6.31
N LEU A 59 -0.66 -0.57 -7.46
CA LEU A 59 0.71 -0.04 -7.52
C LEU A 59 0.75 1.45 -7.13
N TRP A 60 -0.23 2.24 -7.56
CA TRP A 60 -0.30 3.64 -7.16
C TRP A 60 -0.64 3.81 -5.68
N GLN A 61 -1.43 2.92 -5.06
CA GLN A 61 -1.60 2.89 -3.60
C GLN A 61 -0.25 2.70 -2.90
N THR A 62 0.55 1.73 -3.35
CA THR A 62 1.90 1.47 -2.84
C THR A 62 2.80 2.69 -2.97
N ILE A 63 2.87 3.32 -4.15
CA ILE A 63 3.69 4.51 -4.36
C ILE A 63 3.25 5.66 -3.44
N HIS A 64 1.94 5.88 -3.28
CA HIS A 64 1.42 6.91 -2.40
C HIS A 64 1.68 6.63 -0.92
N ALA A 65 1.61 5.37 -0.50
CA ALA A 65 1.99 4.93 0.84
C ALA A 65 3.46 5.26 1.11
N PHE A 66 4.37 4.88 0.21
CA PHE A 66 5.79 5.19 0.31
C PHE A 66 6.07 6.69 0.43
N GLU A 67 5.50 7.47 -0.48
CA GLU A 67 5.70 8.91 -0.48
C GLU A 67 5.18 9.55 0.81
N HIS A 68 4.09 9.04 1.36
CA HIS A 68 3.57 9.51 2.64
C HIS A 68 4.53 9.21 3.79
N VAL A 69 4.94 7.94 3.95
CA VAL A 69 5.82 7.49 5.03
C VAL A 69 7.16 8.22 4.97
N LEU A 70 7.79 8.30 3.79
CA LEU A 70 9.05 9.02 3.62
C LEU A 70 8.90 10.52 3.88
N SER A 71 7.74 11.10 3.58
CA SER A 71 7.48 12.51 3.89
C SER A 71 7.34 12.75 5.39
N GLU A 72 6.67 11.83 6.10
CA GLU A 72 6.58 11.88 7.57
C GLU A 72 7.97 11.79 8.21
N GLU A 73 8.80 10.84 7.79
CA GLU A 73 10.14 10.62 8.33
C GLU A 73 11.09 11.80 8.08
N ARG A 74 11.04 12.36 6.87
CA ARG A 74 11.95 13.44 6.46
C ARG A 74 11.45 14.83 6.85
N GLY A 75 10.23 14.94 7.39
CA GLY A 75 9.60 16.22 7.71
C GLY A 75 9.35 17.13 6.50
N LYS A 76 9.42 16.59 5.28
CA LYS A 76 9.22 17.33 4.02
C LYS A 76 8.61 16.43 2.97
N THR A 77 7.88 17.02 2.03
CA THR A 77 7.28 16.28 0.92
C THR A 77 8.34 15.53 0.14
N THR A 78 8.18 14.21 0.06
CA THR A 78 9.05 13.28 -0.68
C THR A 78 8.26 12.65 -1.82
N ARG A 79 8.89 12.63 -3.00
CA ARG A 79 8.38 11.92 -4.18
C ARG A 79 9.36 10.82 -4.59
N LEU A 80 8.83 9.65 -4.95
CA LEU A 80 9.62 8.56 -5.49
C LEU A 80 9.90 8.79 -6.98
N SER A 81 10.67 9.84 -7.31
CA SER A 81 10.86 10.28 -8.70
C SER A 81 11.37 9.16 -9.62
N ARG A 82 12.33 8.36 -9.16
CA ARG A 82 12.88 7.24 -9.94
C ARG A 82 11.84 6.14 -10.19
N THR A 83 11.02 5.81 -9.19
CA THR A 83 9.93 4.84 -9.34
C THR A 83 8.87 5.35 -10.31
N ARG A 84 8.44 6.61 -10.17
CA ARG A 84 7.47 7.24 -11.08
C ARG A 84 8.00 7.27 -12.52
N GLN A 85 9.27 7.63 -12.71
CA GLN A 85 9.92 7.59 -14.02
C GLN A 85 9.99 6.18 -14.60
N LYS A 86 10.25 5.17 -13.76
CA LYS A 86 10.23 3.77 -14.19
C LYS A 86 8.83 3.37 -14.66
N VAL A 87 7.80 3.59 -13.85
CA VAL A 87 6.40 3.28 -14.21
C VAL A 87 6.01 3.98 -15.52
N ALA A 88 6.34 5.27 -15.67
CA ALA A 88 6.07 6.00 -16.91
C ALA A 88 6.80 5.44 -18.15
N ARG A 89 7.95 4.78 -17.96
CA ARG A 89 8.77 4.22 -19.04
C ARG A 89 8.34 2.81 -19.45
N VAL A 90 8.00 1.95 -18.50
CA VAL A 90 7.76 0.51 -18.76
C VAL A 90 6.36 0.04 -18.39
N GLY A 91 5.55 0.88 -17.74
CA GLY A 91 4.25 0.51 -17.22
C GLY A 91 4.30 -0.16 -15.83
N GLU A 92 3.14 -0.32 -15.24
CA GLU A 92 2.92 -0.83 -13.89
C GLU A 92 3.24 -2.34 -13.79
N VAL A 93 2.72 -3.14 -14.72
CA VAL A 93 2.95 -4.61 -14.76
C VAL A 93 4.42 -4.94 -14.91
N GLU A 94 5.12 -4.34 -15.87
CA GLU A 94 6.56 -4.59 -16.06
C GLU A 94 7.38 -4.09 -14.87
N THR A 95 6.97 -2.99 -14.23
CA THR A 95 7.62 -2.50 -13.02
C THR A 95 7.53 -3.53 -11.88
N LEU A 96 6.37 -4.15 -11.69
CA LEU A 96 6.15 -5.19 -10.67
C LEU A 96 6.90 -6.47 -11.00
N ARG A 97 6.89 -6.89 -12.27
CA ARG A 97 7.68 -8.02 -12.76
C ARG A 97 9.15 -7.86 -12.40
N ASP A 98 9.75 -6.74 -12.81
CA ASP A 98 11.14 -6.41 -12.53
C ASP A 98 11.46 -6.46 -11.02
N TRP A 99 10.54 -5.96 -10.18
CA TRP A 99 10.73 -5.98 -8.73
C TRP A 99 10.72 -7.39 -8.18
N ALA A 100 9.74 -8.21 -8.58
CA ALA A 100 9.61 -9.59 -8.12
C ALA A 100 10.83 -10.46 -8.49
N ILE A 101 11.32 -10.35 -9.73
CA ILE A 101 12.43 -11.19 -10.21
C ILE A 101 13.83 -10.63 -9.90
N SER A 102 13.92 -9.40 -9.41
CA SER A 102 15.20 -8.79 -9.04
C SER A 102 15.95 -9.65 -8.01
N SER A 103 17.27 -9.81 -8.18
CA SER A 103 18.12 -10.52 -7.22
C SER A 103 18.27 -9.79 -5.89
N LYS A 104 17.95 -8.49 -5.85
CA LYS A 104 17.95 -7.67 -4.63
C LYS A 104 16.54 -7.18 -4.35
N SER A 105 16.13 -7.25 -3.09
CA SER A 105 14.94 -6.55 -2.61
C SER A 105 15.06 -5.05 -2.88
N THR A 106 13.94 -4.43 -3.24
CA THR A 106 13.90 -2.97 -3.37
C THR A 106 13.98 -2.33 -1.98
N GLU A 107 14.52 -1.12 -1.88
CA GLU A 107 14.47 -0.33 -0.63
C GLU A 107 13.02 -0.20 -0.15
N GLY A 108 12.08 -0.09 -1.11
CA GLY A 108 10.67 -0.04 -0.80
C GLY A 108 10.15 -1.31 -0.13
N PHE A 109 10.48 -2.49 -0.68
CA PHE A 109 10.08 -3.77 -0.09
C PHE A 109 10.50 -3.87 1.38
N ASN A 110 11.79 -3.67 1.66
CA ASN A 110 12.31 -3.76 3.03
C ASN A 110 11.60 -2.77 3.97
N MET A 111 11.39 -1.54 3.51
CA MET A 111 10.73 -0.49 4.30
C MET A 111 9.29 -0.87 4.69
N LEU A 112 8.53 -1.50 3.80
CA LEU A 112 7.16 -1.94 4.08
C LEU A 112 7.11 -3.12 5.05
N ILE A 113 8.03 -4.08 4.91
CA ILE A 113 8.14 -5.20 5.85
C ILE A 113 8.48 -4.67 7.25
N GLU A 114 9.48 -3.80 7.38
CA GLU A 114 9.86 -3.17 8.65
C GLU A 114 8.71 -2.40 9.31
N ARG A 115 7.74 -1.89 8.53
CA ARG A 115 6.59 -1.12 8.99
C ARG A 115 5.33 -1.96 9.14
N ASN A 116 5.45 -3.28 9.03
CA ASN A 116 4.33 -4.22 9.11
C ASN A 116 3.20 -3.90 8.13
N MET A 117 3.58 -3.56 6.88
CA MET A 117 2.67 -3.27 5.76
C MET A 117 2.93 -4.20 4.55
N PRO A 118 3.01 -5.53 4.74
CA PRO A 118 3.29 -6.46 3.64
C PRO A 118 2.24 -6.40 2.52
N GLU A 119 1.00 -5.99 2.81
CA GLU A 119 -0.11 -5.89 1.87
C GLU A 119 0.10 -4.83 0.77
N LEU A 120 0.99 -3.87 1.04
CA LEU A 120 1.34 -2.79 0.10
C LEU A 120 2.60 -3.12 -0.71
N THR A 121 3.20 -4.29 -0.56
CA THR A 121 4.39 -4.68 -1.34
C THR A 121 4.03 -4.96 -2.79
N GLY A 122 4.99 -4.78 -3.71
CA GLY A 122 4.77 -5.14 -5.12
C GLY A 122 4.51 -6.64 -5.30
N GLU A 123 5.14 -7.45 -4.46
CA GLU A 123 4.99 -8.90 -4.39
C GLU A 123 3.56 -9.28 -3.99
N ALA A 124 2.97 -8.60 -3.00
CA ALA A 124 1.58 -8.81 -2.65
C ALA A 124 0.63 -8.44 -3.79
N ILE A 125 0.94 -7.41 -4.58
CA ILE A 125 0.17 -7.04 -5.78
C ILE A 125 0.26 -8.16 -6.82
N VAL A 126 1.47 -8.68 -7.09
CA VAL A 126 1.66 -9.81 -8.02
C VAL A 126 0.83 -11.01 -7.60
N LEU A 127 0.77 -11.34 -6.30
CA LEU A 127 -0.05 -12.46 -5.82
C LEU A 127 -1.56 -12.20 -5.95
N ARG A 128 -2.02 -10.98 -5.68
CA ARG A 128 -3.46 -10.63 -5.81
C ARG A 128 -3.96 -10.65 -7.26
N HIS A 129 -3.08 -10.31 -8.20
CA HIS A 129 -3.40 -10.25 -9.64
C HIS A 129 -2.60 -11.29 -10.42
N ALA A 130 -2.43 -12.49 -9.85
CA ALA A 130 -1.54 -13.52 -10.39
C ALA A 130 -1.84 -13.89 -11.85
N GLU A 131 -3.10 -13.78 -12.29
CA GLU A 131 -3.52 -14.01 -13.67
C GLU A 131 -2.96 -13.01 -14.68
N LYS A 132 -2.36 -11.91 -14.22
CA LYS A 132 -1.71 -10.88 -15.05
C LYS A 132 -0.21 -11.08 -15.21
N PHE A 133 0.38 -12.05 -14.50
CA PHE A 133 1.81 -12.27 -14.45
C PHE A 133 2.19 -13.67 -14.89
N GLU A 134 3.42 -13.82 -15.39
CA GLU A 134 3.99 -15.12 -15.68
C GLU A 134 4.18 -15.95 -14.40
N ALA A 135 4.06 -17.27 -14.50
CA ALA A 135 4.09 -18.16 -13.33
C ALA A 135 5.41 -18.06 -12.54
N ASP A 136 6.53 -17.85 -13.21
CA ASP A 136 7.84 -17.65 -12.58
C ASP A 136 7.91 -16.33 -11.78
N VAL A 137 7.28 -15.27 -12.27
CA VAL A 137 7.13 -13.99 -11.55
C VAL A 137 6.30 -14.16 -10.29
N VAL A 138 5.18 -14.89 -10.37
CA VAL A 138 4.32 -15.19 -9.21
C VAL A 138 5.06 -16.03 -8.17
N VAL A 139 5.83 -17.04 -8.62
CA VAL A 139 6.67 -17.87 -7.73
C VAL A 139 7.75 -17.04 -7.05
N ALA A 140 8.41 -16.13 -7.79
CA ALA A 140 9.43 -15.25 -7.22
C ALA A 140 8.84 -14.28 -6.17
N ALA A 141 7.68 -13.68 -6.45
CA ALA A 141 6.97 -12.80 -5.52
C ALA A 141 6.58 -13.53 -4.23
N ARG A 142 5.98 -14.72 -4.36
CA ARG A 142 5.64 -15.59 -3.22
C ARG A 142 6.86 -15.89 -2.36
N ARG A 143 7.93 -16.37 -2.99
CA ARG A 143 9.16 -16.74 -2.31
C ARG A 143 9.74 -15.57 -1.51
N ARG A 144 9.74 -14.36 -2.07
CA ARG A 144 10.28 -13.19 -1.37
C ARG A 144 9.46 -12.83 -0.12
N LEU A 145 8.13 -12.95 -0.18
CA LEU A 145 7.28 -12.73 0.98
C LEU A 145 7.50 -13.81 2.07
N GLU A 146 7.63 -15.07 1.66
CA GLU A 146 7.97 -16.19 2.57
C GLU A 146 9.34 -15.98 3.23
N GLU A 147 10.37 -15.60 2.47
CA GLU A 147 11.72 -15.30 2.99
C GLU A 147 11.71 -14.11 3.97
N ALA A 148 10.76 -13.19 3.83
CA ALA A 148 10.55 -12.09 4.75
C ALA A 148 9.67 -12.45 5.97
N GLY A 149 9.22 -13.71 6.09
CA GLY A 149 8.40 -14.19 7.20
C GLY A 149 6.94 -13.72 7.15
N VAL A 150 6.44 -13.35 5.97
CA VAL A 150 5.05 -12.91 5.80
C VAL A 150 4.11 -14.12 5.73
N ASP A 151 3.04 -14.10 6.53
CA ASP A 151 1.93 -15.04 6.40
C ASP A 151 1.11 -14.72 5.15
N ILE A 152 1.40 -15.41 4.05
CA ILE A 152 0.75 -15.19 2.76
C ILE A 152 -0.73 -15.59 2.81
N ASP A 153 -1.08 -16.66 3.53
CA ASP A 153 -2.46 -17.13 3.59
C ASP A 153 -3.31 -16.10 4.33
N GLY A 154 -2.83 -15.58 5.46
CA GLY A 154 -3.46 -14.45 6.15
C GLY A 154 -3.55 -13.18 5.29
N LEU A 155 -2.51 -12.90 4.49
CA LEU A 155 -2.46 -11.75 3.60
C LEU A 155 -3.51 -11.81 2.48
N MET A 156 -3.73 -13.00 1.91
CA MET A 156 -4.68 -13.21 0.81
C MET A 156 -6.11 -13.49 1.30
N ALA A 157 -6.26 -14.08 2.49
CA ALA A 157 -7.56 -14.34 3.10
C ALA A 157 -8.19 -13.07 3.69
N ALA A 158 -7.39 -12.06 4.02
CA ALA A 158 -7.91 -10.75 4.40
C ALA A 158 -8.61 -10.11 3.18
N PRO A 159 -9.94 -9.93 3.20
CA PRO A 159 -10.63 -9.31 2.08
C PRO A 159 -10.06 -7.90 1.91
N GLY A 160 -9.47 -7.63 0.76
CA GLY A 160 -9.16 -6.27 0.33
C GLY A 160 -10.46 -5.48 0.22
N ALA A 161 -10.89 -4.82 1.30
CA ALA A 161 -11.85 -3.71 1.34
C ALA A 161 -13.12 -3.79 0.45
N ALA A 162 -13.65 -4.99 0.17
CA ALA A 162 -14.91 -5.19 -0.56
C ALA A 162 -15.72 -6.32 0.07
N SER A 163 -16.16 -6.12 1.31
CA SER A 163 -17.26 -6.87 1.93
C SER A 163 -17.93 -5.99 2.97
N LEU A 164 -18.65 -4.98 2.48
CA LEU A 164 -19.79 -4.38 3.18
C LEU A 164 -21.05 -4.75 2.38
N SER A 165 -21.62 -5.90 2.73
CA SER A 165 -23.02 -6.33 2.56
C SER A 165 -23.05 -7.78 3.05
N SER A 166 -23.74 -8.11 4.12
CA SER A 166 -25.17 -7.85 4.38
C SER A 166 -25.46 -7.48 5.82
#